data_AF-A0A8D0MP93-F1
#
_entry.id   AF-A0A8D0MP93-F1
#
_cell.length_a   1.000
_cell.length_b   1.000
_cell.length_c   1.000
_cell.angle_alpha   90.00
_cell.angle_beta   90.00
_cell.angle_gamma   90.00
#
_symmetry.space_group_name_H-M   'P 1'
#
loop_
_entity.id
_entity.type
_entity.pdbx_description
1 polymer ?
#
loop_
_entity_poly.entity_id
_entity_poly.type
_entity_poly.pdbx_seq_one_letter_code
_entity_poly.pdbx_strand_id
1 'polypeptide(L)'
;FQNREPLMPSPQFIKSYFSSFTDDIISQPMLKGEKSDEDKDKEGEALEVKENSGYLKAKQYMEEENYDKIISECSKEIDAQGKYMAEALLLRATFYLLIGNANAAKPDLDKVISLKEANVKLRANALIKRGSMYMQQQQPLLSTQDFNMAADIDPQNADVYHHRGQLKILLDQVEEAVADFDECIRLRPESALAQAQKCFALYRQAYTGNNSSQIQAAMKGFEEVIKKFPKCAEGYALYAQALTDQQQFGKADEMYDKCIDLEPDNATTYVHKGGNMEKAIDMFNKAINLAKSEMEMAHLYSLCDAAHAQTEVAKKYGLKPPTL
;
A
#
# COMPACT_ATOMS: atom_id res chain seq x y z
N PHE A 1 -0.81 19.81 -12.60
CA PHE A 1 -0.30 19.26 -11.32
C PHE A 1 0.62 20.24 -10.60
N GLN A 2 1.57 20.90 -11.29
CA GLN A 2 2.59 21.79 -10.72
C GLN A 2 2.11 22.91 -9.76
N ASN A 3 0.86 23.37 -9.85
CA ASN A 3 0.32 24.47 -9.02
C ASN A 3 -0.61 24.00 -7.89
N ARG A 4 -0.66 22.71 -7.60
CA ARG A 4 -1.55 22.15 -6.58
C ARG A 4 -0.83 22.06 -5.24
N GLU A 5 -1.47 22.55 -4.18
CA GLU A 5 -0.96 22.32 -2.83
C GLU A 5 -1.07 20.82 -2.46
N PRO A 6 0.01 20.20 -1.95
CA PRO A 6 -0.04 18.84 -1.44
C PRO A 6 -1.06 18.74 -0.29
N LEU A 7 -2.12 17.96 -0.50
CA LEU A 7 -3.13 17.72 0.53
C LEU A 7 -2.78 16.47 1.34
N MET A 8 -2.86 16.59 2.66
CA MET A 8 -2.78 15.43 3.56
C MET A 8 -3.92 14.44 3.22
N PRO A 9 -3.64 13.13 3.11
CA PRO A 9 -4.70 12.14 2.94
C PRO A 9 -5.66 12.10 4.14
N SER A 10 -6.79 11.43 3.98
CA SER A 10 -7.73 11.24 5.08
C SER A 10 -7.08 10.41 6.22
N PRO A 11 -7.49 10.63 7.48
CA PRO A 11 -7.01 9.81 8.60
C PRO A 11 -7.19 8.31 8.39
N GLN A 12 -8.31 7.90 7.79
CA GLN A 12 -8.57 6.50 7.47
C GLN A 12 -7.56 5.95 6.46
N PHE A 13 -7.22 6.71 5.41
CA PHE A 13 -6.22 6.30 4.44
C PHE A 13 -4.84 6.14 5.09
N ILE A 14 -4.45 7.07 5.96
CA ILE A 14 -3.16 7.02 6.66
C ILE A 14 -3.10 5.78 7.57
N LYS A 15 -4.17 5.49 8.32
CA LYS A 15 -4.28 4.26 9.13
C LYS A 15 -4.18 3.01 8.28
N SER A 16 -4.93 2.95 7.17
CA SER A 16 -4.87 1.82 6.24
C SER A 16 -3.46 1.64 5.68
N TYR A 17 -2.77 2.72 5.29
CA TYR A 17 -1.38 2.68 4.87
C TYR A 17 -0.47 2.08 5.94
N PHE A 18 -0.48 2.59 7.17
CA PHE A 18 0.39 2.03 8.22
C PHE A 18 0.03 0.59 8.61
N SER A 19 -1.22 0.18 8.42
CA SER A 19 -1.65 -1.21 8.63
C SER A 19 -1.19 -2.18 7.53
N SER A 20 -0.80 -1.69 6.34
CA SER A 20 -0.25 -2.55 5.28
C SER A 20 1.26 -2.77 5.43
N PHE A 21 1.97 -1.84 6.07
CA PHE A 21 3.39 -1.96 6.40
C PHE A 21 3.59 -2.46 7.84
N THR A 22 3.38 -3.77 8.02
CA THR A 22 3.30 -4.36 9.36
C THR A 22 4.68 -4.61 9.99
N ASP A 23 5.77 -4.63 9.21
CA ASP A 23 7.16 -4.72 9.71
C ASP A 23 7.83 -3.33 9.77
N ASP A 24 7.07 -2.26 9.57
CA ASP A 24 7.59 -0.89 9.64
C ASP A 24 7.74 -0.43 11.09
N ILE A 25 8.99 -0.22 11.52
CA ILE A 25 9.30 0.13 12.90
C ILE A 25 8.70 1.48 13.32
N ILE A 26 8.47 2.41 12.38
CA ILE A 26 7.83 3.69 12.69
C ILE A 26 6.30 3.57 12.86
N SER A 27 5.69 2.45 12.45
CA SER A 27 4.26 2.16 12.65
C SER A 27 3.98 1.59 14.04
N GLN A 28 5.00 1.01 14.71
CA GLN A 28 4.83 0.39 16.02
C GLN A 28 4.47 1.44 17.09
N PRO A 29 3.58 1.11 18.04
CA PRO A 29 3.28 1.99 19.16
C PRO A 29 4.55 2.30 19.95
N MET A 30 4.56 3.44 20.64
CA MET A 30 5.62 3.74 21.61
C MET A 30 5.69 2.61 22.63
N LEU A 31 6.81 1.87 22.68
CA LEU A 31 7.08 0.98 23.81
C LEU A 31 7.10 1.87 25.06
N LYS A 32 6.16 1.63 25.99
CA LYS A 32 6.20 2.25 27.32
C LYS A 32 7.43 1.71 28.04
N GLY A 33 8.56 2.39 27.85
CA GLY A 33 9.86 2.15 28.49
C GLY A 33 10.24 0.68 28.65
N GLU A 34 11.11 0.17 27.78
CA GLU A 34 11.95 -0.96 28.19
C GLU A 34 12.73 -0.50 29.43
N LYS A 35 12.33 -0.98 30.61
CA LYS A 35 13.14 -0.83 31.81
C LYS A 35 14.46 -1.54 31.53
N SER A 36 15.57 -0.80 31.60
CA SER A 36 16.87 -1.44 31.78
C SER A 36 16.79 -2.29 33.06
N ASP A 37 17.47 -3.44 33.09
CA ASP A 37 17.43 -4.37 34.23
C ASP A 37 17.88 -3.74 35.57
N GLU A 38 18.39 -2.52 35.56
CA GLU A 38 18.79 -1.74 36.74
C GLU A 38 17.64 -0.93 37.38
N ASP A 39 16.47 -0.81 36.75
CA ASP A 39 15.32 0.01 37.23
C ASP A 39 14.13 -0.81 37.77
N LYS A 40 14.41 -1.99 38.35
CA LYS A 40 13.35 -2.84 38.96
C LYS A 40 12.83 -2.34 40.32
N ASP A 41 13.47 -1.36 40.95
CA ASP A 41 13.13 -0.95 42.32
C ASP A 41 12.35 0.37 42.43
N LYS A 42 11.78 0.88 41.33
CA LYS A 42 10.83 2.00 41.37
C LYS A 42 9.46 1.57 40.83
N GLU A 43 8.58 1.21 41.76
CA GLU A 43 7.15 1.07 41.55
C GLU A 43 6.50 2.46 41.46
N GLY A 44 5.66 2.70 40.45
CA GLY A 44 4.56 3.66 40.57
C GLY A 44 4.64 5.00 39.85
N GLU A 45 5.55 5.24 38.89
CA GLU A 45 5.43 6.43 38.03
C GLU A 45 5.48 6.04 36.55
N ALA A 46 4.38 6.31 35.84
CA ALA A 46 4.42 6.41 34.39
C ALA A 46 5.43 7.52 34.08
N LEU A 47 6.60 7.13 33.55
CA LEU A 47 7.58 8.07 33.02
C LEU A 47 6.89 8.88 31.91
N GLU A 48 6.36 10.06 32.26
CA GLU A 48 6.17 11.13 31.30
C GLU A 48 7.51 11.30 30.60
N VAL A 49 7.57 10.91 29.33
CA VAL A 49 8.73 11.12 28.50
C VAL A 49 8.90 12.63 28.33
N LYS A 50 9.61 13.26 29.27
CA LYS A 50 10.11 14.64 29.20
C LYS A 50 11.35 14.75 28.30
N GLU A 51 11.56 13.83 27.36
CA GLU A 51 12.50 14.06 26.26
C GLU A 51 11.84 15.06 25.30
N ASN A 52 12.47 16.22 25.12
CA ASN A 52 12.09 17.18 24.07
C ASN A 52 12.52 16.65 22.70
N SER A 53 12.03 15.46 22.33
CA SER A 53 12.26 14.82 21.04
C SER A 53 11.13 15.18 20.08
N GLY A 54 11.51 15.65 18.90
CA GLY A 54 10.59 15.88 17.79
C GLY A 54 9.98 14.58 17.26
N TYR A 55 10.73 13.47 17.22
CA TYR A 55 10.19 12.17 16.81
C TYR A 55 9.11 11.67 17.78
N LEU A 56 9.35 11.75 19.09
CA LEU A 56 8.38 11.28 20.09
C LEU A 56 7.10 12.14 20.08
N LYS A 57 7.22 13.46 19.84
CA LYS A 57 6.08 14.33 19.59
C LYS A 57 5.35 13.99 18.29
N ALA A 58 6.08 13.67 17.22
CA ALA A 58 5.48 13.22 15.97
C ALA A 58 4.68 11.92 16.18
N LYS A 59 5.19 10.98 16.99
CA LYS A 59 4.44 9.77 17.39
C LYS A 59 3.19 10.08 18.20
N GLN A 60 3.24 11.03 19.14
CA GLN A 60 2.03 11.49 19.85
C GLN A 60 0.99 12.04 18.87
N TYR A 61 1.41 12.86 17.91
CA TYR A 61 0.51 13.38 16.88
C TYR A 61 -0.03 12.30 15.93
N MET A 62 0.68 11.18 15.71
CA MET A 62 0.10 10.03 15.01
C MET A 62 -1.08 9.42 15.78
N GLU A 63 -0.94 9.25 17.10
CA GLU A 63 -2.00 8.70 17.96
C GLU A 63 -3.20 9.66 18.09
N GLU A 64 -2.94 10.97 18.08
CA GLU A 64 -3.96 12.02 18.10
C GLU A 64 -4.58 12.31 16.72
N GLU A 65 -4.13 11.62 15.67
CA GLU A 65 -4.54 11.85 14.27
C GLU A 65 -4.27 13.29 13.78
N ASN A 66 -3.29 13.96 14.39
CA ASN A 66 -2.86 15.33 14.13
C ASN A 66 -1.72 15.37 13.09
N TYR A 67 -2.01 14.85 11.90
CA TYR A 67 -0.98 14.52 10.90
C TYR A 67 -0.24 15.73 10.31
N ASP A 68 -0.83 16.92 10.33
CA ASP A 68 -0.25 18.16 9.80
C ASP A 68 1.01 18.61 10.56
N LYS A 69 1.15 18.20 11.82
CA LYS A 69 2.31 18.57 12.65
C LYS A 69 3.49 17.61 12.54
N ILE A 70 3.29 16.42 11.97
CA ILE A 70 4.30 15.34 11.97
C ILE A 70 5.58 15.78 11.25
N ILE A 71 5.46 16.36 10.05
CA ILE A 71 6.63 16.81 9.27
C ILE A 71 7.42 17.88 10.03
N SER A 72 6.73 18.82 10.70
CA SER A 72 7.35 19.89 11.47
C SER A 72 8.14 19.34 12.67
N GLU A 73 7.55 18.43 13.45
CA GLU A 73 8.23 17.85 14.60
C GLU A 73 9.39 16.93 14.20
N CYS A 74 9.24 16.12 13.13
CA CYS A 74 10.35 15.34 12.61
C CYS A 74 11.51 16.25 12.15
N SER A 75 11.20 17.39 11.53
CA SER A 75 12.24 18.34 11.10
C SER A 75 13.04 18.90 12.29
N LYS A 76 12.36 19.23 13.40
CA LYS A 76 13.03 19.68 14.63
C LYS A 76 13.98 18.63 15.20
N GLU A 77 13.59 17.35 15.19
CA GLU A 77 14.46 16.24 15.63
C GLU A 77 15.71 16.13 14.74
N ILE A 78 15.53 16.26 13.43
CA ILE A 78 16.60 16.14 12.44
C ILE A 78 17.60 17.31 12.57
N ASP A 79 17.09 18.54 12.68
CA ASP A 79 17.93 19.75 12.81
C ASP A 79 18.73 19.74 14.12
N ALA A 80 18.16 19.18 15.19
CA ALA A 80 18.82 19.02 16.48
C ALA A 80 19.82 17.85 16.51
N GLN A 81 19.91 17.03 15.45
CA GLN A 81 20.64 15.76 15.43
C GLN A 81 20.28 14.89 16.65
N GLY A 82 18.98 14.84 16.95
CA GLY A 82 18.46 14.14 18.11
C GLY A 82 18.66 12.62 18.06
N LYS A 83 18.45 11.96 19.19
CA LYS A 83 18.63 10.52 19.36
C LYS A 83 17.83 9.70 18.34
N TYR A 84 16.66 10.18 17.94
CA TYR A 84 15.74 9.48 17.03
C TYR A 84 15.77 10.07 15.61
N MET A 85 16.89 10.69 15.22
CA MET A 85 17.04 11.33 13.90
C MET A 85 16.76 10.35 12.75
N ALA A 86 17.20 9.10 12.83
CA ALA A 86 17.01 8.11 11.76
C ALA A 86 15.52 7.74 11.58
N GLU A 87 14.81 7.56 12.69
CA GLU A 87 13.38 7.32 12.74
C GLU A 87 12.59 8.54 12.24
N ALA A 88 12.98 9.74 12.66
CA ALA A 88 12.38 11.00 12.20
C ALA A 88 12.53 11.20 10.69
N LEU A 89 13.70 10.88 10.12
CA LEU A 89 13.90 10.91 8.66
C LEU A 89 12.95 9.95 7.95
N LEU A 90 12.83 8.70 8.42
CA LEU A 90 11.93 7.72 7.79
C LEU A 90 10.46 8.12 7.92
N LEU A 91 10.04 8.63 9.08
CA LEU A 91 8.68 9.09 9.32
C LEU A 91 8.36 10.31 8.45
N ARG A 92 9.26 11.30 8.40
CA ARG A 92 9.08 12.49 7.55
C ARG A 92 9.02 12.12 6.07
N ALA A 93 9.91 11.25 5.60
CA ALA A 93 9.88 10.71 4.24
C ALA A 93 8.55 10.01 3.92
N THR A 94 8.03 9.21 4.86
CA THR A 94 6.74 8.53 4.71
C THR A 94 5.61 9.53 4.50
N PHE A 95 5.55 10.59 5.32
CA PHE A 95 4.55 11.64 5.16
C PHE A 95 4.74 12.46 3.88
N TYR A 96 5.97 12.70 3.44
CA TYR A 96 6.23 13.29 2.12
C TYR A 96 5.70 12.40 0.98
N LEU A 97 5.87 11.08 1.04
CA LEU A 97 5.30 10.16 0.06
C LEU A 97 3.77 10.17 0.10
N LEU A 98 3.16 10.16 1.29
CA LEU A 98 1.70 10.19 1.46
C LEU A 98 1.05 11.44 0.85
N ILE A 99 1.74 12.59 0.89
CA ILE A 99 1.26 13.82 0.24
C ILE A 99 1.69 13.95 -1.23
N GLY A 100 2.41 12.97 -1.79
CA GLY A 100 2.86 12.96 -3.19
C GLY A 100 4.16 13.73 -3.45
N ASN A 101 4.86 14.19 -2.41
CA ASN A 101 6.10 14.92 -2.54
C ASN A 101 7.33 13.99 -2.54
N ALA A 102 7.43 13.17 -3.59
CA ALA A 102 8.55 12.24 -3.78
C ALA A 102 9.93 12.96 -3.80
N ASN A 103 9.98 14.19 -4.31
CA ASN A 103 11.20 15.00 -4.35
C ASN A 103 11.72 15.35 -2.95
N ALA A 104 10.83 15.66 -2.00
CA ALA A 104 11.20 15.91 -0.61
C ALA A 104 11.46 14.61 0.18
N ALA A 105 10.78 13.51 -0.16
CA ALA A 105 10.98 12.22 0.49
C ALA A 105 12.37 11.61 0.18
N LYS A 106 12.81 11.69 -1.08
CA LYS A 106 14.04 11.06 -1.55
C LYS A 106 15.29 11.36 -0.71
N PRO A 107 15.66 12.62 -0.40
CA PRO A 107 16.86 12.90 0.40
C PRO A 107 16.82 12.30 1.80
N ASP A 108 15.64 12.25 2.43
CA ASP A 108 15.47 11.63 3.75
C ASP A 108 15.68 10.11 3.67
N LEU A 109 15.09 9.45 2.66
CA LEU A 109 15.29 8.01 2.42
C LEU A 109 16.76 7.70 2.12
N ASP A 110 17.38 8.47 1.23
CA ASP A 110 18.80 8.32 0.88
C ASP A 110 19.69 8.47 2.12
N LYS A 111 19.36 9.41 3.02
CA LYS A 111 20.07 9.60 4.28
C LYS A 111 19.92 8.40 5.20
N VAL A 112 18.71 7.90 5.45
CA VAL A 112 18.47 6.70 6.30
C VAL A 112 19.27 5.51 5.79
N ILE A 113 19.25 5.26 4.48
CA ILE A 113 19.96 4.12 3.87
C ILE A 113 21.48 4.23 4.06
N SER A 114 22.03 5.44 4.04
CA SER A 114 23.47 5.71 4.23
C SER A 114 23.95 5.60 5.69
N LEU A 115 23.04 5.65 6.67
CA LEU A 115 23.37 5.58 8.09
C LEU A 115 23.63 4.13 8.50
N LYS A 116 24.88 3.68 8.39
CA LYS A 116 25.26 2.28 8.69
C LYS A 116 24.89 1.82 10.10
N GLU A 117 24.99 2.71 11.07
CA GLU A 117 24.65 2.45 12.49
C GLU A 117 23.13 2.44 12.74
N ALA A 118 22.31 2.87 11.79
CA ALA A 118 20.87 2.83 11.93
C ALA A 118 20.36 1.38 11.91
N ASN A 119 19.29 1.15 12.68
CA ASN A 119 18.61 -0.13 12.76
C ASN A 119 18.37 -0.72 11.35
N VAL A 120 18.73 -2.00 11.17
CA VAL A 120 18.59 -2.72 9.90
C VAL A 120 17.16 -2.63 9.36
N LYS A 121 16.15 -2.73 10.24
CA LYS A 121 14.73 -2.62 9.87
C LYS A 121 14.35 -1.23 9.36
N LEU A 122 14.95 -0.16 9.91
CA LEU A 122 14.77 1.21 9.39
C LEU A 122 15.31 1.32 7.97
N ARG A 123 16.53 0.80 7.74
CA ARG A 123 17.15 0.81 6.41
C ARG A 123 16.37 -0.02 5.40
N ALA A 124 15.86 -1.19 5.80
CA ALA A 124 15.03 -2.03 4.95
C ALA A 124 13.73 -1.31 4.57
N ASN A 125 13.03 -0.71 5.55
CA ASN A 125 11.83 0.08 5.27
C ASN A 125 12.10 1.31 4.40
N ALA A 126 13.24 1.99 4.58
CA ALA A 126 13.64 3.09 3.70
C ALA A 126 13.84 2.62 2.25
N LEU A 127 14.47 1.46 2.05
CA LEU A 127 14.63 0.85 0.72
C LEU A 127 13.29 0.43 0.13
N ILE A 128 12.38 -0.19 0.90
CA ILE A 128 11.03 -0.53 0.45
C ILE A 128 10.30 0.73 -0.04
N LYS A 129 10.31 1.80 0.75
CA LYS A 129 9.62 3.06 0.41
C LYS A 129 10.25 3.74 -0.82
N ARG A 130 11.58 3.73 -0.94
CA ARG A 130 12.29 4.28 -2.10
C ARG A 130 12.05 3.44 -3.36
N GLY A 131 12.03 2.12 -3.22
CA GLY A 131 11.67 1.17 -4.27
C GLY A 131 10.26 1.39 -4.80
N SER A 132 9.27 1.52 -3.91
CA SER A 132 7.88 1.85 -4.26
C SER A 132 7.76 3.22 -4.94
N MET A 133 8.51 4.22 -4.46
CA MET A 133 8.59 5.54 -5.10
C MET A 133 9.14 5.44 -6.54
N TYR A 134 10.22 4.68 -6.77
CA TYR A 134 10.73 4.47 -8.12
C TYR A 134 9.76 3.70 -9.03
N MET A 135 9.00 2.75 -8.47
CA MET A 135 7.94 2.05 -9.20
C MET A 135 6.87 3.03 -9.71
N GLN A 136 6.40 3.95 -8.86
CA GLN A 136 5.47 5.02 -9.24
C GLN A 136 6.04 5.97 -10.30
N GLN A 137 7.36 6.15 -10.32
CA GLN A 137 8.07 6.98 -11.30
C GLN A 137 8.44 6.22 -12.59
N GLN A 138 7.96 4.99 -12.77
CA GLN A 138 8.31 4.11 -13.89
C GLN A 138 9.82 3.87 -14.04
N GLN A 139 10.54 3.74 -12.92
CA GLN A 139 11.96 3.42 -12.87
C GLN A 139 12.16 2.01 -12.31
N PRO A 140 11.75 0.96 -13.04
CA PRO A 140 11.69 -0.41 -12.52
C PRO A 140 13.07 -0.98 -12.18
N LEU A 141 14.13 -0.56 -12.88
CA LEU A 141 15.50 -0.98 -12.59
C LEU A 141 15.96 -0.53 -11.21
N LEU A 142 15.72 0.75 -10.86
CA LEU A 142 16.07 1.28 -9.54
C LEU A 142 15.18 0.69 -8.45
N SER A 143 13.90 0.50 -8.74
CA SER A 143 12.95 -0.16 -7.84
C SER A 143 13.40 -1.60 -7.50
N THR A 144 13.80 -2.37 -8.52
CA THR A 144 14.32 -3.74 -8.37
C THR A 144 15.59 -3.77 -7.52
N GLN A 145 16.52 -2.84 -7.75
CA GLN A 145 17.75 -2.72 -6.96
C GLN A 145 17.44 -2.49 -5.48
N ASP A 146 16.54 -1.56 -5.17
CA ASP A 146 16.17 -1.24 -3.80
C ASP A 146 15.48 -2.42 -3.09
N PHE A 147 14.54 -3.10 -3.76
CA PHE A 147 13.89 -4.26 -3.16
C PHE A 147 14.85 -5.44 -2.95
N ASN A 148 15.80 -5.66 -3.85
CA ASN A 148 16.84 -6.69 -3.66
C ASN A 148 17.75 -6.34 -2.49
N MET A 149 18.21 -5.09 -2.40
CA MET A 149 18.98 -4.63 -1.25
C MET A 149 18.20 -4.75 0.06
N ALA A 150 16.89 -4.48 0.05
CA ALA A 150 16.04 -4.63 1.23
C ALA A 150 15.97 -6.09 1.70
N ALA A 151 15.85 -7.03 0.76
CA ALA A 151 15.83 -8.47 1.05
C ALA A 151 17.18 -8.98 1.57
N ASP A 152 18.28 -8.43 1.05
CA ASP A 152 19.63 -8.80 1.49
C ASP A 152 19.91 -8.34 2.93
N ILE A 153 19.43 -7.15 3.32
CA ILE A 153 19.71 -6.61 4.65
C ILE A 153 18.72 -7.09 5.72
N ASP A 154 17.45 -7.32 5.36
CA ASP A 154 16.40 -7.78 6.30
C ASP A 154 15.58 -8.93 5.68
N PRO A 155 16.16 -10.14 5.58
CA PRO A 155 15.51 -11.28 4.94
C PRO A 155 14.30 -11.82 5.70
N GLN A 156 14.01 -11.33 6.91
CA GLN A 156 12.85 -11.74 7.72
C GLN A 156 11.71 -10.72 7.68
N ASN A 157 11.77 -9.73 6.78
CA ASN A 157 10.73 -8.72 6.61
C ASN A 157 9.75 -9.13 5.51
N ALA A 158 8.50 -9.41 5.88
CA ALA A 158 7.48 -9.86 4.93
C ALA A 158 7.08 -8.78 3.92
N ASP A 159 7.18 -7.51 4.30
CA ASP A 159 6.78 -6.37 3.46
C ASP A 159 7.73 -6.23 2.25
N VAL A 160 9.01 -6.61 2.42
CA VAL A 160 9.99 -6.65 1.31
C VAL A 160 9.53 -7.57 0.20
N TYR A 161 9.21 -8.82 0.55
CA TYR A 161 8.83 -9.83 -0.44
C TYR A 161 7.45 -9.53 -1.03
N HIS A 162 6.51 -9.01 -0.24
CA HIS A 162 5.23 -8.55 -0.75
C HIS A 162 5.41 -7.49 -1.87
N HIS A 163 6.15 -6.41 -1.59
CA HIS A 163 6.35 -5.34 -2.58
C HIS A 163 7.22 -5.76 -3.77
N ARG A 164 8.24 -6.60 -3.55
CA ARG A 164 9.04 -7.15 -4.64
C ARG A 164 8.22 -8.06 -5.56
N GLY A 165 7.33 -8.88 -4.98
CA GLY A 165 6.37 -9.71 -5.73
C GLY A 165 5.41 -8.86 -6.56
N GLN A 166 4.87 -7.78 -6.00
CA GLN A 166 4.03 -6.82 -6.74
C GLN A 166 4.77 -6.19 -7.93
N LEU A 167 6.01 -5.74 -7.74
CA LEU A 167 6.83 -5.21 -8.83
C LEU A 167 7.05 -6.25 -9.92
N LYS A 168 7.38 -7.49 -9.55
CA LYS A 168 7.61 -8.58 -10.52
C LYS A 168 6.36 -8.92 -11.31
N ILE A 169 5.16 -8.86 -10.71
CA ILE A 169 3.90 -8.97 -11.48
C ILE A 169 3.78 -7.86 -12.52
N LEU A 170 4.09 -6.61 -12.15
CA LEU A 170 4.05 -5.48 -13.10
C LEU A 170 5.08 -5.62 -14.24
N LEU A 171 6.19 -6.30 -13.98
CA LEU A 171 7.24 -6.61 -14.95
C LEU A 171 7.01 -7.93 -15.72
N ASP A 172 5.87 -8.58 -15.50
CA ASP A 172 5.50 -9.88 -16.07
C ASP A 172 6.49 -11.03 -15.72
N GLN A 173 7.24 -10.87 -14.62
CA GLN A 173 8.14 -11.86 -14.03
C GLN A 173 7.38 -12.76 -13.04
N VAL A 174 6.35 -13.43 -13.54
CA VAL A 174 5.31 -14.06 -12.71
C VAL A 174 5.86 -15.20 -11.85
N GLU A 175 6.76 -16.04 -12.37
CA GLU A 175 7.41 -17.13 -11.63
C GLU A 175 8.12 -16.60 -10.37
N GLU A 176 8.88 -15.53 -10.54
CA GLU A 176 9.65 -14.91 -9.46
C GLU A 176 8.74 -14.20 -8.45
N ALA A 177 7.60 -13.67 -8.90
CA ALA A 177 6.60 -13.08 -8.02
C ALA A 177 5.93 -14.13 -7.11
N VAL A 178 5.62 -15.32 -7.64
CA VAL A 178 5.06 -16.42 -6.83
C VAL A 178 6.03 -16.79 -5.70
N ALA A 179 7.33 -16.89 -5.98
CA ALA A 179 8.34 -17.21 -4.98
C ALA A 179 8.41 -16.14 -3.87
N ASP A 180 8.31 -14.86 -4.23
CA ASP A 180 8.29 -13.76 -3.27
C ASP A 180 7.00 -13.76 -2.42
N PHE A 181 5.83 -14.03 -3.02
CA PHE A 181 4.60 -14.16 -2.24
C PHE A 181 4.64 -15.39 -1.33
N ASP A 182 5.26 -16.50 -1.75
CA ASP A 182 5.49 -17.66 -0.91
C ASP A 182 6.35 -17.32 0.31
N GLU A 183 7.43 -16.56 0.12
CA GLU A 183 8.28 -16.13 1.23
C GLU A 183 7.56 -15.15 2.16
N CYS A 184 6.75 -14.23 1.61
CA CYS A 184 5.88 -13.36 2.39
C CYS A 184 4.88 -14.17 3.24
N ILE A 185 4.24 -15.20 2.67
CA ILE A 185 3.29 -16.08 3.37
C ILE A 185 4.01 -16.95 4.41
N ARG A 186 5.23 -17.41 4.12
CA ARG A 186 6.06 -18.16 5.09
C ARG A 186 6.36 -17.32 6.33
N LEU A 187 6.69 -16.05 6.14
CA LEU A 187 6.94 -15.09 7.21
C LEU A 187 5.63 -14.65 7.90
N ARG A 188 4.54 -14.54 7.15
CA ARG A 188 3.20 -14.15 7.65
C ARG A 188 2.07 -14.99 7.05
N PRO A 189 1.75 -16.13 7.67
CA PRO A 189 0.69 -17.04 7.20
C PRO A 189 -0.74 -16.46 7.23
N GLU A 190 -0.94 -15.36 7.97
CA GLU A 190 -2.22 -14.66 8.10
C GLU A 190 -2.32 -13.40 7.22
N SER A 191 -1.34 -13.15 6.34
CA SER A 191 -1.44 -12.08 5.35
C SER A 191 -2.45 -12.45 4.27
N ALA A 192 -3.65 -11.87 4.36
CA ALA A 192 -4.71 -12.04 3.37
C ALA A 192 -4.28 -11.48 2.00
N LEU A 193 -3.58 -10.34 1.99
CA LEU A 193 -3.06 -9.69 0.78
C LEU A 193 -2.08 -10.59 0.04
N ALA A 194 -1.07 -11.13 0.74
CA ALA A 194 -0.07 -11.99 0.12
C ALA A 194 -0.68 -13.27 -0.45
N GLN A 195 -1.67 -13.85 0.22
CA GLN A 195 -2.38 -15.04 -0.27
C GLN A 195 -3.23 -14.74 -1.51
N ALA A 196 -3.95 -13.61 -1.53
CA ALA A 196 -4.71 -13.18 -2.70
C ALA A 196 -3.79 -12.90 -3.90
N GLN A 197 -2.69 -12.19 -3.68
CA GLN A 197 -1.72 -11.86 -4.72
C GLN A 197 -0.97 -13.09 -5.24
N LYS A 198 -0.66 -14.07 -4.38
CA LYS A 198 -0.15 -15.37 -4.82
C LYS A 198 -1.15 -16.08 -5.74
N CYS A 199 -2.44 -16.12 -5.38
CA CYS A 199 -3.46 -16.73 -6.23
C CYS A 199 -3.54 -16.03 -7.59
N PHE A 200 -3.45 -14.70 -7.60
CA PHE A 200 -3.40 -13.91 -8.83
C PHE A 200 -2.15 -14.19 -9.67
N ALA A 201 -0.98 -14.30 -9.03
CA ALA A 201 0.26 -14.67 -9.71
C ALA A 201 0.18 -16.06 -10.34
N LEU A 202 -0.31 -17.06 -9.60
CA LEU A 202 -0.53 -18.41 -10.12
C LEU A 202 -1.55 -18.43 -11.26
N TYR A 203 -2.62 -17.64 -11.16
CA TYR A 203 -3.60 -17.47 -12.22
C TYR A 203 -2.95 -16.91 -13.50
N ARG A 204 -2.21 -15.81 -13.38
CA ARG A 204 -1.46 -15.18 -14.48
C ARG A 204 -0.52 -16.16 -15.16
N GLN A 205 0.26 -16.91 -14.37
CA GLN A 205 1.17 -17.92 -14.88
C GLN A 205 0.43 -19.00 -15.67
N ALA A 206 -0.64 -19.55 -15.08
CA ALA A 206 -1.44 -20.60 -15.70
C ALA A 206 -2.15 -20.12 -16.97
N TYR A 207 -2.60 -18.87 -16.98
CA TYR A 207 -3.26 -18.23 -18.11
C TYR A 207 -2.29 -18.05 -19.29
N THR A 208 -1.11 -17.48 -19.05
CA THR A 208 -0.06 -17.33 -20.08
C THR A 208 0.43 -18.69 -20.59
N GLY A 209 0.52 -19.69 -19.71
CA GLY A 209 0.88 -21.06 -20.06
C GLY A 209 -0.26 -21.88 -20.69
N ASN A 210 -1.46 -21.32 -20.86
CA ASN A 210 -2.67 -21.99 -21.36
C ASN A 210 -2.97 -23.32 -20.64
N ASN A 211 -2.75 -23.36 -19.32
CA ASN A 211 -2.90 -24.55 -18.50
C ASN A 211 -4.22 -24.52 -17.72
N SER A 212 -5.29 -25.08 -18.31
CA SER A 212 -6.63 -25.06 -17.72
C SER A 212 -6.72 -25.70 -16.33
N SER A 213 -5.90 -26.73 -16.05
CA SER A 213 -5.89 -27.38 -14.73
C SER A 213 -5.32 -26.46 -13.66
N GLN A 214 -4.25 -25.72 -13.98
CA GLN A 214 -3.66 -24.75 -13.06
C GLN A 214 -4.54 -23.50 -12.91
N ILE A 215 -5.24 -23.08 -13.97
CA ILE A 215 -6.25 -22.01 -13.87
C ILE A 215 -7.31 -22.42 -12.85
N GLN A 216 -7.89 -23.62 -12.95
CA GLN A 216 -8.88 -24.11 -11.98
C GLN A 216 -8.33 -24.17 -10.55
N ALA A 217 -7.07 -24.58 -10.38
CA ALA A 217 -6.43 -24.59 -9.07
C ALA A 217 -6.28 -23.18 -8.49
N ALA A 218 -5.88 -22.19 -9.29
CA ALA A 218 -5.77 -20.79 -8.87
C ALA A 218 -7.15 -20.19 -8.51
N MET A 219 -8.19 -20.49 -9.30
CA MET A 219 -9.57 -20.05 -9.00
C MET A 219 -10.08 -20.64 -7.67
N LYS A 220 -9.81 -21.91 -7.41
CA LYS A 220 -10.11 -22.53 -6.11
C LYS A 220 -9.32 -21.87 -4.97
N GLY A 221 -8.05 -21.51 -5.22
CA GLY A 221 -7.24 -20.76 -4.27
C GLY A 221 -7.90 -19.43 -3.85
N PHE A 222 -8.45 -18.68 -4.82
CA PHE A 222 -9.21 -17.47 -4.50
C PHE A 222 -10.43 -17.74 -3.61
N GLU A 223 -11.20 -18.81 -3.88
CA GLU A 223 -12.35 -19.20 -3.05
C GLU A 223 -11.92 -19.52 -1.60
N GLU A 224 -10.77 -20.18 -1.43
CA GLU A 224 -10.19 -20.46 -0.11
C GLU A 224 -9.75 -19.17 0.60
N VAL A 225 -9.15 -18.23 -0.12
CA VAL A 225 -8.72 -16.92 0.41
C VAL A 225 -9.91 -16.11 0.90
N ILE A 226 -10.95 -15.91 0.10
CA ILE A 226 -12.11 -15.11 0.51
C ILE A 226 -12.91 -15.77 1.65
N LYS A 227 -12.86 -17.11 1.74
CA LYS A 227 -13.46 -17.85 2.86
C LYS A 227 -12.67 -17.67 4.15
N LYS A 228 -11.33 -17.73 4.08
CA LYS A 228 -10.46 -17.54 5.24
C LYS A 228 -10.40 -16.06 5.69
N PHE A 229 -10.43 -15.13 4.75
CA PHE A 229 -10.28 -13.69 4.97
C PHE A 229 -11.46 -12.88 4.39
N PRO A 230 -12.68 -13.01 4.95
CA PRO A 230 -13.89 -12.40 4.39
C PRO A 230 -13.93 -10.87 4.45
N LYS A 231 -12.93 -10.23 5.06
CA LYS A 231 -12.79 -8.76 5.14
C LYS A 231 -11.69 -8.21 4.22
N CYS A 232 -11.05 -9.06 3.42
CA CYS A 232 -10.00 -8.64 2.49
C CYS A 232 -10.61 -8.20 1.15
N ALA A 233 -10.88 -6.91 0.98
CA ALA A 233 -11.45 -6.38 -0.26
C ALA A 233 -10.59 -6.69 -1.49
N GLU A 234 -9.25 -6.57 -1.38
CA GLU A 234 -8.33 -6.90 -2.48
C GLU A 234 -8.42 -8.37 -2.91
N GLY A 235 -8.69 -9.29 -1.98
CA GLY A 235 -8.92 -10.70 -2.31
C GLY A 235 -10.13 -10.92 -3.21
N TYR A 236 -11.23 -10.22 -2.93
CA TYR A 236 -12.41 -10.21 -3.79
C TYR A 236 -12.13 -9.53 -5.14
N ALA A 237 -11.37 -8.41 -5.15
CA ALA A 237 -11.09 -7.65 -6.36
C ALA A 237 -10.22 -8.45 -7.36
N LEU A 238 -9.16 -9.09 -6.87
CA LEU A 238 -8.30 -9.94 -7.70
C LEU A 238 -9.04 -11.18 -8.20
N TYR A 239 -9.94 -11.74 -7.40
CA TYR A 239 -10.78 -12.85 -7.83
C TYR A 239 -11.78 -12.42 -8.91
N ALA A 240 -12.42 -11.27 -8.73
CA ALA A 240 -13.31 -10.68 -9.72
C ALA A 240 -12.59 -10.44 -11.05
N GLN A 241 -11.37 -9.91 -11.01
CA GLN A 241 -10.54 -9.72 -12.21
C GLN A 241 -10.26 -11.05 -12.93
N ALA A 242 -9.85 -12.09 -12.20
CA ALA A 242 -9.64 -13.42 -12.79
C ALA A 242 -10.94 -14.03 -13.36
N LEU A 243 -12.09 -13.81 -12.71
CA LEU A 243 -13.40 -14.22 -13.22
C LEU A 243 -13.78 -13.47 -14.51
N THR A 244 -13.51 -12.17 -14.60
CA THR A 244 -13.73 -11.35 -15.79
C THR A 244 -12.90 -11.86 -16.96
N ASP A 245 -11.62 -12.16 -16.76
CA ASP A 245 -10.74 -12.72 -17.78
C ASP A 245 -11.26 -14.09 -18.29
N GLN A 246 -11.88 -14.87 -17.41
CA GLN A 246 -12.56 -16.13 -17.74
C GLN A 246 -13.99 -15.95 -18.26
N GLN A 247 -14.43 -14.72 -18.52
CA GLN A 247 -15.77 -14.35 -18.99
C GLN A 247 -16.92 -14.81 -18.07
N GLN A 248 -16.63 -15.06 -16.78
CA GLN A 248 -17.62 -15.39 -15.75
C GLN A 248 -18.20 -14.12 -15.12
N PHE A 249 -18.77 -13.24 -15.95
CA PHE A 249 -19.15 -11.88 -15.55
C PHE A 249 -20.13 -11.82 -14.37
N GLY A 250 -21.13 -12.72 -14.31
CA GLY A 250 -22.08 -12.72 -13.20
C GLY A 250 -21.43 -12.97 -11.84
N LYS A 251 -20.47 -13.91 -11.76
CA LYS A 251 -19.70 -14.14 -10.53
C LYS A 251 -18.72 -13.00 -10.25
N ALA A 252 -18.12 -12.42 -11.30
CA ALA A 252 -17.24 -11.27 -11.14
C ALA A 252 -17.98 -10.09 -10.51
N ASP A 253 -19.22 -9.81 -10.96
CA ASP A 253 -20.08 -8.77 -10.41
C ASP A 253 -20.39 -8.98 -8.93
N GLU A 254 -20.71 -10.21 -8.52
CA GLU A 254 -20.92 -10.56 -7.10
C GLU A 254 -19.67 -10.26 -6.25
N MET A 255 -18.48 -10.54 -6.77
CA MET A 255 -17.22 -10.27 -6.06
C MET A 255 -16.90 -8.77 -6.01
N TYR A 256 -17.18 -8.02 -7.08
CA TYR A 256 -17.07 -6.56 -7.06
C TYR A 256 -18.06 -5.92 -6.09
N ASP A 257 -19.28 -6.46 -5.96
CA ASP A 257 -20.23 -6.00 -4.94
C ASP A 257 -19.70 -6.22 -3.52
N LYS A 258 -19.05 -7.35 -3.26
CA LYS A 258 -18.36 -7.56 -1.97
C LYS A 258 -17.23 -6.57 -1.72
N CYS A 259 -16.48 -6.19 -2.75
CA CYS A 259 -15.49 -5.13 -2.63
C CYS A 259 -16.12 -3.78 -2.27
N ILE A 260 -17.25 -3.43 -2.92
CA ILE A 260 -17.98 -2.18 -2.68
C ILE A 260 -18.58 -2.16 -1.26
N ASP A 261 -19.10 -3.29 -0.78
CA ASP A 261 -19.62 -3.41 0.59
C ASP A 261 -18.52 -3.18 1.64
N LEU A 262 -17.30 -3.68 1.38
CA LEU A 262 -16.15 -3.56 2.28
C LEU A 262 -15.47 -2.19 2.20
N GLU A 263 -15.33 -1.66 0.98
CA GLU A 263 -14.63 -0.40 0.68
C GLU A 263 -15.48 0.47 -0.26
N PRO A 264 -16.56 1.09 0.25
CA PRO A 264 -17.50 1.84 -0.59
C PRO A 264 -16.86 3.07 -1.25
N ASP A 265 -15.72 3.53 -0.73
CA ASP A 265 -14.96 4.69 -1.19
C ASP A 265 -13.84 4.34 -2.20
N ASN A 266 -13.67 3.07 -2.57
CA ASN A 266 -12.68 2.64 -3.57
C ASN A 266 -13.22 2.79 -5.01
N ALA A 267 -12.87 3.90 -5.68
CA ALA A 267 -13.37 4.25 -7.01
C ALA A 267 -13.02 3.21 -8.10
N THR A 268 -11.85 2.58 -7.99
CA THR A 268 -11.34 1.61 -8.96
C THR A 268 -12.26 0.41 -9.10
N THR A 269 -12.85 -0.04 -8.00
CA THR A 269 -13.80 -1.16 -7.96
C THR A 269 -15.05 -0.91 -8.83
N TYR A 270 -15.57 0.33 -8.83
CA TYR A 270 -16.77 0.67 -9.61
C TYR A 270 -16.50 0.64 -11.12
N VAL A 271 -15.31 1.05 -11.55
CA VAL A 271 -14.95 0.93 -12.98
C VAL A 271 -14.71 -0.50 -13.40
N HIS A 272 -14.02 -1.29 -12.57
CA HIS A 272 -13.82 -2.69 -12.90
C HIS A 272 -15.14 -3.48 -12.99
N LYS A 273 -16.14 -3.10 -12.17
CA LYS A 273 -17.50 -3.65 -12.30
C LYS A 273 -18.24 -3.16 -13.57
N GLY A 274 -17.96 -1.96 -14.06
CA GLY A 274 -18.72 -1.35 -15.16
C GLY A 274 -20.18 -0.99 -14.81
N GLY A 275 -20.55 -1.06 -13.53
CA GLY A 275 -21.88 -0.74 -13.00
C GLY A 275 -21.89 0.57 -12.19
N ASN A 276 -23.00 1.32 -12.26
CA ASN A 276 -23.17 2.64 -11.61
C ASN A 276 -22.09 3.67 -11.98
N MET A 277 -21.98 3.96 -13.27
CA MET A 277 -20.99 4.91 -13.84
C MET A 277 -21.13 6.33 -13.27
N GLU A 278 -22.34 6.75 -12.87
CA GLU A 278 -22.54 8.06 -12.23
C GLU A 278 -21.81 8.14 -10.88
N LYS A 279 -21.91 7.09 -10.06
CA LYS A 279 -21.15 6.99 -8.80
C LYS A 279 -19.64 6.88 -9.08
N ALA A 280 -19.24 6.12 -10.11
CA ALA A 280 -17.83 6.03 -10.52
C ALA A 280 -17.26 7.41 -10.90
N ILE A 281 -18.00 8.19 -11.71
CA ILE A 281 -17.61 9.56 -12.11
C ILE A 281 -17.49 10.48 -10.88
N ASP A 282 -18.46 10.47 -9.97
CA ASP A 282 -18.38 11.25 -8.72
C ASP A 282 -17.14 10.89 -7.89
N MET A 283 -16.86 9.60 -7.76
CA MET A 283 -15.69 9.11 -7.03
C MET A 283 -14.37 9.42 -7.73
N PHE A 284 -14.29 9.36 -9.06
CA PHE A 284 -13.11 9.83 -9.78
C PHE A 284 -12.90 11.31 -9.66
N ASN A 285 -13.94 12.13 -9.72
CA ASN A 285 -13.80 13.56 -9.49
C ASN A 285 -13.24 13.84 -8.09
N LYS A 286 -13.69 13.09 -7.06
CA LYS A 286 -13.08 13.13 -5.72
C LYS A 286 -11.63 12.63 -5.71
N ALA A 287 -11.32 11.53 -6.39
CA ALA A 287 -9.98 10.96 -6.44
C ALA A 287 -8.99 11.85 -7.23
N ILE A 288 -9.40 12.47 -8.32
CA ILE A 288 -8.64 13.49 -9.08
C ILE A 288 -8.32 14.66 -8.14
N ASN A 289 -9.26 15.03 -7.27
CA ASN A 289 -9.06 16.02 -6.21
C ASN A 289 -8.02 15.61 -5.15
N LEU A 290 -7.67 14.33 -5.08
CA LEU A 290 -6.70 13.78 -4.12
C LEU A 290 -5.42 13.24 -4.76
N ALA A 291 -5.37 13.11 -6.09
CA ALA A 291 -4.23 12.56 -6.83
C ALA A 291 -2.89 13.17 -6.42
N LYS A 292 -1.88 12.31 -6.23
CA LYS A 292 -0.56 12.59 -5.66
C LYS A 292 0.56 12.55 -6.69
N SER A 293 0.26 12.15 -7.93
CA SER A 293 1.20 12.25 -9.05
C SER A 293 0.49 12.63 -10.35
N GLU A 294 1.27 13.11 -11.32
CA GLU A 294 0.77 13.34 -12.69
C GLU A 294 0.26 12.05 -13.33
N MET A 295 0.90 10.92 -13.01
CA MET A 295 0.52 9.60 -13.52
C MET A 295 -0.82 9.14 -12.95
N GLU A 296 -1.01 9.24 -11.63
CA GLU A 296 -2.31 8.95 -11.00
C GLU A 296 -3.41 9.84 -11.59
N MET A 297 -3.13 11.13 -11.75
CA MET A 297 -4.09 12.07 -12.30
C MET A 297 -4.46 11.73 -13.75
N ALA A 298 -3.47 11.43 -14.60
CA ALA A 298 -3.70 11.01 -15.98
C ALA A 298 -4.51 9.70 -16.05
N HIS A 299 -4.18 8.72 -15.20
CA HIS A 299 -4.93 7.48 -15.10
C HIS A 299 -6.38 7.72 -14.68
N LEU A 300 -6.62 8.50 -13.62
CA LEU A 300 -7.95 8.81 -13.11
C LEU A 300 -8.81 9.59 -14.13
N TYR A 301 -8.22 10.55 -14.87
CA TYR A 301 -8.93 11.21 -15.97
C TYR A 301 -9.31 10.22 -17.07
N SER A 302 -8.40 9.33 -17.47
CA SER A 302 -8.70 8.30 -18.46
C SER A 302 -9.85 7.38 -18.03
N LEU A 303 -9.91 6.99 -16.76
CA LEU A 303 -11.01 6.18 -16.22
C LEU A 303 -12.33 6.96 -16.18
N CYS A 304 -12.28 8.25 -15.79
CA CYS A 304 -13.44 9.13 -15.75
C CYS A 304 -14.02 9.36 -17.17
N ASP A 305 -13.16 9.62 -18.15
CA ASP A 305 -13.55 9.80 -19.55
C ASP A 305 -14.15 8.51 -20.13
N ALA A 306 -13.59 7.35 -19.80
CA ALA A 306 -14.15 6.06 -20.17
C ALA A 306 -15.55 5.86 -19.58
N ALA A 307 -15.76 6.18 -18.30
CA ALA A 307 -17.06 6.10 -17.63
C ALA A 307 -18.09 7.06 -18.26
N HIS A 308 -17.68 8.29 -18.60
CA HIS A 308 -18.51 9.23 -19.35
C HIS A 308 -18.90 8.68 -20.72
N ALA A 309 -17.93 8.19 -21.50
CA ALA A 309 -18.18 7.64 -22.82
C ALA A 309 -19.14 6.45 -22.78
N GLN A 310 -18.95 5.51 -21.84
CA GLN A 310 -19.84 4.37 -21.66
C GLN A 310 -21.26 4.79 -21.26
N THR A 311 -21.40 5.79 -20.38
CA THR A 311 -22.70 6.34 -19.97
C THR A 311 -23.47 6.92 -21.16
N GLU A 312 -22.79 7.70 -22.00
CA GLU A 312 -23.41 8.33 -23.17
C GLU A 312 -23.79 7.31 -24.25
N VAL A 313 -22.96 6.29 -24.48
CA VAL A 313 -23.29 5.16 -25.37
C VAL A 313 -24.50 4.40 -24.85
N ALA A 314 -24.55 4.09 -23.55
CA ALA A 314 -25.68 3.38 -22.95
C ALA A 314 -27.00 4.14 -23.11
N LYS A 315 -27.00 5.44 -22.83
CA LYS A 315 -28.17 6.32 -23.04
C LYS A 315 -28.60 6.36 -24.51
N LYS A 316 -27.64 6.55 -25.43
CA LYS A 316 -27.89 6.69 -26.87
C LYS A 316 -28.54 5.45 -27.48
N TYR A 317 -28.16 4.25 -27.01
CA TYR A 317 -28.64 2.98 -27.56
C TYR A 317 -29.67 2.28 -26.66
N GLY A 318 -30.10 2.91 -25.56
CA GLY A 318 -31.06 2.30 -24.62
C GLY A 318 -30.53 1.05 -23.93
N LEU A 319 -29.20 0.92 -23.79
CA LEU A 319 -28.58 -0.19 -23.08
C LEU A 319 -28.85 0.02 -21.59
N LYS A 320 -29.57 -0.91 -20.97
CA LYS A 320 -29.73 -0.90 -19.52
C LYS A 320 -28.39 -1.32 -18.89
N PRO A 321 -27.93 -0.65 -17.83
CA PRO A 321 -26.87 -1.21 -16.99
C PRO A 321 -27.30 -2.63 -16.58
N PRO A 322 -26.35 -3.59 -16.43
CA PRO A 322 -26.67 -4.88 -15.83
C PRO A 322 -27.44 -4.60 -14.54
N THR A 323 -28.68 -5.09 -14.48
CA THR A 323 -29.55 -4.88 -13.33
C THR A 323 -28.95 -5.62 -12.14
N LEU A 324 -28.68 -4.85 -11.07
CA LEU A 324 -28.34 -5.33 -9.73
C LEU A 324 -29.31 -6.42 -9.25
#